data_AF-A0A1Y3NQ43-F1
#
_entry.id   AF-A0A1Y3NQ43-F1
#
_cell.length_a   1.000
_cell.length_b   1.000
_cell.length_c   1.000
_cell.angle_alpha   90.00
_cell.angle_beta   90.00
_cell.angle_gamma   90.00
#
_symmetry.space_group_name_H-M   'P 1'
#
loop_
_entity.id
_entity.type
_entity.pdbx_description
1 polymer ?
#
loop_
_entity_poly.entity_id
_entity_poly.type
_entity_poly.pdbx_seq_one_letter_code
_entity_poly.pdbx_strand_id
1 'polypeptide(L)'
;INKLDYVIGKPPSFGSVFWQLFSYVVAGATASPILFGGTWLDVIVSAFVGLIVGIITFYEPLYFTSHSHLVELLASLGASATLRIIQGIFPDYCVNFTADILSAVLYLLPGLNFTIGFIELASRNMISGTVRLMHSLVTSFMMGAGITIGVHITKFITVPIVLDTSATQTCQTVASPNQYWYILMFPLLGISLNMMFFANASQFPIMVFTTAISYVITVIGTKLNLPNEISIIIAALAVGIISNIYAKLRKKLAIIPIIIGVLLLVPGSVGVKGSLAFLIDQNFETGVQFTISMFTVSMWITIGVFLSNLIVFP
;
A
#
# COMPACT_ATOMS: atom_id res chain seq x y z
N ILE A 1 29.27 -2.01 -26.24
CA ILE A 1 28.21 -2.51 -25.32
C ILE A 1 27.54 -1.28 -24.77
N ASN A 2 26.32 -1.00 -25.21
CA ASN A 2 25.63 0.23 -24.85
C ASN A 2 25.37 0.21 -23.33
N LYS A 3 25.41 1.38 -22.67
CA LYS A 3 25.03 1.48 -21.25
C LYS A 3 23.68 0.84 -20.96
N LEU A 4 22.80 0.75 -21.97
CA LEU A 4 21.52 0.06 -21.91
C LEU A 4 21.67 -1.46 -21.73
N ASP A 5 22.50 -2.12 -22.53
CA ASP A 5 22.73 -3.57 -22.44
C ASP A 5 23.37 -3.96 -21.11
N TYR A 6 24.24 -3.10 -20.56
CA TYR A 6 24.82 -3.28 -19.23
C TYR A 6 23.79 -3.15 -18.09
N VAL A 7 22.80 -2.26 -18.25
CA VAL A 7 21.73 -2.08 -17.25
C VAL A 7 20.74 -3.25 -17.32
N ILE A 8 20.41 -3.73 -18.53
CA ILE A 8 19.53 -4.90 -18.72
C ILE A 8 20.19 -6.18 -18.18
N GLY A 9 21.51 -6.33 -18.34
CA GLY A 9 22.24 -7.51 -17.87
C GLY A 9 22.61 -7.51 -16.39
N LYS A 10 22.37 -6.43 -15.64
CA LYS A 10 22.73 -6.35 -14.23
C LYS A 10 21.70 -7.11 -13.38
N PRO A 11 22.12 -8.05 -12.50
CA PRO A 11 21.19 -8.71 -11.61
C PRO A 11 20.52 -7.68 -10.68
N PRO A 12 19.24 -7.87 -10.33
CA PRO A 12 18.52 -6.97 -9.44
C PRO A 12 19.26 -6.83 -8.10
N SER A 13 19.45 -5.59 -7.62
CA SER A 13 20.24 -5.28 -6.41
C SER A 13 19.73 -5.98 -5.13
N PHE A 14 18.46 -6.38 -5.10
CA PHE A 14 17.83 -7.17 -4.03
C PHE A 14 17.15 -8.44 -4.56
N GLY A 15 17.78 -9.12 -5.52
CA GLY A 15 17.23 -10.31 -6.17
C GLY A 15 17.11 -11.56 -5.29
N SER A 16 17.74 -11.58 -4.11
CA SER A 16 17.66 -12.76 -3.23
C SER A 16 16.27 -12.86 -2.59
N VAL A 17 15.70 -14.06 -2.66
CA VAL A 17 14.39 -14.43 -2.08
C VAL A 17 14.29 -13.96 -0.63
N PHE A 18 15.36 -14.14 0.15
CA PHE A 18 15.40 -13.79 1.56
C PHE A 18 15.11 -12.30 1.80
N TRP A 19 15.76 -11.41 1.04
CA TRP A 19 15.59 -9.96 1.21
C TRP A 19 14.20 -9.49 0.78
N GLN A 20 13.63 -10.12 -0.24
CA GLN A 20 12.27 -9.81 -0.67
C GLN A 20 11.25 -10.26 0.35
N LEU A 21 11.28 -11.51 0.81
CA LEU A 21 10.37 -11.99 1.86
C LEU A 21 10.49 -11.16 3.14
N PHE A 22 11.72 -10.83 3.54
CA PHE A 22 11.96 -9.95 4.68
C PHE A 22 11.31 -8.57 4.49
N SER A 23 11.35 -8.01 3.28
CA SER A 23 10.70 -6.72 3.01
C SER A 23 9.17 -6.78 3.15
N TYR A 24 8.50 -7.88 2.77
CA TYR A 24 7.06 -8.04 2.98
C TYR A 24 6.69 -8.10 4.47
N VAL A 25 7.47 -8.86 5.26
CA VAL A 25 7.26 -8.95 6.72
C VAL A 25 7.39 -7.59 7.38
N VAL A 26 8.47 -6.88 7.05
CA VAL A 26 8.77 -5.57 7.63
C VAL A 26 7.75 -4.52 7.19
N ALA A 27 7.32 -4.54 5.92
CA ALA A 27 6.29 -3.65 5.42
C ALA A 27 4.96 -3.89 6.15
N GLY A 28 4.52 -5.14 6.31
CA GLY A 28 3.30 -5.47 7.05
C GLY A 28 3.35 -4.98 8.49
N ALA A 29 4.42 -5.32 9.22
CA ALA A 29 4.62 -4.94 10.61
C ALA A 29 4.59 -3.42 10.83
N THR A 30 5.28 -2.66 9.98
CA THR A 30 5.41 -1.20 10.17
C THR A 30 4.22 -0.43 9.62
N ALA A 31 3.55 -0.92 8.57
CA ALA A 31 2.41 -0.25 7.97
C ALA A 31 1.14 -0.32 8.82
N SER A 32 0.92 -1.42 9.55
CA SER A 32 -0.27 -1.59 10.40
C SER A 32 -0.47 -0.42 11.39
N PRO A 33 0.52 -0.09 12.26
CA PRO A 33 0.38 1.02 13.19
C PRO A 33 0.47 2.41 12.53
N ILE A 34 1.35 2.60 11.54
CA ILE A 34 1.61 3.92 10.93
C ILE A 34 0.45 4.41 10.06
N LEU A 35 -0.10 3.52 9.23
CA LEU A 35 -1.07 3.89 8.18
C LEU A 35 -2.51 3.55 8.56
N PHE A 36 -2.72 2.49 9.36
CA PHE A 36 -4.06 1.97 9.64
C PHE A 36 -4.44 1.99 11.12
N GLY A 37 -3.55 2.45 12.00
CA GLY A 37 -3.83 2.60 13.44
C GLY A 37 -3.87 1.29 14.22
N GLY A 38 -3.10 0.29 13.79
CA GLY A 38 -2.96 -0.99 14.50
C GLY A 38 -2.26 -0.89 15.86
N THR A 39 -2.55 -1.87 16.71
CA THR A 39 -1.94 -2.12 18.02
C THR A 39 -0.61 -2.89 17.90
N TRP A 40 0.11 -3.08 19.01
CA TRP A 40 1.32 -3.94 19.01
C TRP A 40 1.05 -5.38 18.60
N LEU A 41 -0.16 -5.88 18.84
CA LEU A 41 -0.54 -7.21 18.42
C LEU A 41 -0.71 -7.28 16.90
N ASP A 42 -1.41 -6.28 16.35
CA ASP A 42 -1.61 -6.11 14.91
C ASP A 42 -0.27 -6.05 14.17
N VAL A 43 0.78 -5.46 14.75
CA VAL A 43 2.15 -5.47 14.19
C VAL A 43 2.70 -6.89 13.97
N ILE A 44 2.48 -7.79 14.93
CA ILE A 44 3.00 -9.17 14.87
C ILE A 44 2.17 -9.99 13.88
N VAL A 45 0.85 -9.84 13.95
CA VAL A 45 -0.09 -10.53 13.06
C VAL A 45 0.13 -10.09 11.61
N SER A 46 0.23 -8.78 11.35
CA SER A 46 0.47 -8.25 10.01
C SER A 46 1.85 -8.65 9.47
N ALA A 47 2.88 -8.80 10.31
CA ALA A 47 4.17 -9.35 9.89
C ALA A 47 4.04 -10.78 9.37
N PHE A 48 3.29 -11.62 10.09
CA PHE A 48 3.09 -13.02 9.72
C PHE A 48 2.24 -13.15 8.45
N VAL A 49 1.14 -12.40 8.36
CA VAL A 49 0.29 -12.37 7.17
C VAL A 49 1.07 -11.79 5.97
N GLY A 50 1.89 -10.76 6.19
CA GLY A 50 2.80 -10.20 5.19
C GLY A 50 3.81 -11.23 4.67
N LEU A 51 4.34 -12.11 5.52
CA LEU A 51 5.19 -13.22 5.10
C LEU A 51 4.48 -14.12 4.09
N ILE A 52 3.24 -14.50 4.37
CA ILE A 52 2.43 -15.39 3.52
C ILE A 52 2.15 -14.72 2.18
N VAL A 53 1.77 -13.44 2.19
CA VAL A 53 1.60 -12.63 0.98
C VAL A 53 2.89 -12.59 0.16
N GLY A 54 4.04 -12.39 0.82
CA GLY A 54 5.34 -12.38 0.17
C GLY A 54 5.70 -13.72 -0.48
N ILE A 55 5.41 -14.84 0.18
CA ILE A 55 5.60 -16.18 -0.40
C ILE A 55 4.74 -16.35 -1.65
N ILE A 56 3.44 -16.04 -1.58
CA ILE A 56 2.52 -16.19 -2.71
C ILE A 56 2.99 -15.32 -3.88
N THR A 57 3.26 -14.04 -3.61
CA THR A 57 3.64 -13.05 -4.63
C THR A 57 4.99 -13.38 -5.29
N PHE A 58 5.95 -13.92 -4.53
CA PHE A 58 7.26 -14.28 -5.07
C PHE A 58 7.24 -15.57 -5.90
N TYR A 59 6.55 -16.61 -5.41
CA TYR A 59 6.62 -17.93 -6.02
C TYR A 59 5.61 -18.15 -7.14
N GLU A 60 4.44 -17.51 -7.13
CA GLU A 60 3.47 -17.70 -8.22
C GLU A 60 4.04 -17.41 -9.61
N PRO A 61 4.69 -16.27 -9.89
CA PRO A 61 5.20 -16.00 -11.25
C PRO A 61 6.29 -16.98 -11.68
N LEU A 62 6.96 -17.66 -10.74
CA LEU A 62 7.95 -18.70 -11.01
C LEU A 62 7.32 -20.05 -11.39
N TYR A 63 6.18 -20.41 -10.79
CA TYR A 63 5.53 -21.71 -11.02
C TYR A 63 4.38 -21.65 -12.03
N PHE A 64 3.67 -20.52 -12.12
CA PHE A 64 2.45 -20.35 -12.91
C PHE A 64 2.57 -19.15 -13.86
N THR A 65 3.50 -19.24 -14.82
CA THR A 65 3.76 -18.17 -15.81
C THR A 65 2.54 -17.81 -16.67
N SER A 66 1.57 -18.72 -16.80
CA SER A 66 0.33 -18.50 -17.56
C SER A 66 -0.79 -17.82 -16.75
N HIS A 67 -0.68 -17.72 -15.42
CA HIS A 67 -1.75 -17.23 -14.53
C HIS A 67 -1.35 -16.03 -13.68
N SER A 68 -0.23 -15.37 -13.98
CA SER A 68 0.31 -14.21 -13.24
C SER A 68 -0.63 -12.99 -13.13
N HIS A 69 -1.84 -13.07 -13.69
CA HIS A 69 -2.90 -12.08 -13.52
C HIS A 69 -3.77 -12.34 -12.27
N LEU A 70 -3.55 -13.45 -11.55
CA LEU A 70 -4.34 -13.84 -10.36
C LEU A 70 -3.59 -13.62 -9.04
N VAL A 71 -2.38 -13.07 -9.07
CA VAL A 71 -1.55 -12.88 -7.86
C VAL A 71 -2.27 -12.09 -6.80
N GLU A 72 -2.91 -11.00 -7.19
CA GLU A 72 -3.65 -10.12 -6.29
C GLU A 72 -4.79 -10.85 -5.59
N LEU A 73 -5.47 -11.75 -6.32
CA LEU A 73 -6.58 -12.55 -5.82
C LEU A 73 -6.09 -13.65 -4.87
N LEU A 74 -5.04 -14.39 -5.25
CA LEU A 74 -4.50 -15.48 -4.44
C LEU A 74 -3.83 -14.95 -3.17
N ALA A 75 -3.07 -13.85 -3.28
CA ALA A 75 -2.44 -13.21 -2.14
C ALA A 75 -3.48 -12.67 -1.15
N SER A 76 -4.55 -12.03 -1.62
CA SER A 76 -5.60 -11.49 -0.75
C SER A 76 -6.47 -12.59 -0.12
N LEU A 77 -6.69 -13.70 -0.84
CA LEU A 77 -7.31 -14.91 -0.32
C LEU A 77 -6.47 -15.56 0.77
N GLY A 78 -5.16 -15.76 0.53
CA GLY A 78 -4.24 -16.31 1.52
C GLY A 78 -4.13 -15.42 2.76
N ALA A 79 -4.05 -14.10 2.56
CA ALA A 79 -3.99 -13.13 3.65
C ALA A 79 -5.24 -13.15 4.53
N SER A 80 -6.43 -13.11 3.92
CA SER A 80 -7.71 -13.12 4.66
C SER A 80 -7.96 -14.44 5.38
N ALA A 81 -7.67 -15.57 4.73
CA ALA A 81 -7.86 -16.89 5.34
C ALA A 81 -6.95 -17.07 6.55
N THR A 82 -5.66 -16.71 6.43
CA THR A 82 -4.70 -16.84 7.53
C THR A 82 -5.01 -15.91 8.68
N LEU A 83 -5.40 -14.66 8.39
CA LEU A 83 -5.83 -13.70 9.40
C LEU A 83 -7.06 -14.19 10.18
N ARG A 84 -8.07 -14.75 9.50
CA ARG A 84 -9.26 -15.32 10.16
C ARG A 84 -8.94 -16.56 10.99
N ILE A 85 -8.01 -17.41 10.54
CA ILE A 85 -7.54 -18.55 11.35
C ILE A 85 -6.86 -18.05 12.63
N ILE A 86 -5.99 -17.04 12.54
CA ILE A 86 -5.31 -16.46 13.71
C ILE A 86 -6.32 -15.87 14.69
N GLN A 87 -7.31 -15.12 14.20
CA GLN A 87 -8.38 -14.54 15.03
C GLN A 87 -9.18 -15.61 15.78
N GLY A 88 -9.42 -16.77 15.17
CA GLY A 88 -10.14 -17.85 15.84
C GLY A 88 -9.29 -18.71 16.78
N ILE A 89 -7.96 -18.73 16.63
CA ILE A 89 -7.04 -19.35 17.60
C ILE A 89 -6.89 -18.49 18.86
N PHE A 90 -6.92 -17.16 18.71
CA PHE A 90 -6.71 -16.19 19.79
C PHE A 90 -7.94 -15.27 19.99
N PRO A 91 -9.11 -15.81 20.40
CA PRO A 91 -10.34 -15.02 20.52
C PRO A 91 -10.31 -13.98 21.65
N ASP A 92 -9.41 -14.13 22.62
CA ASP A 92 -9.32 -13.22 23.78
C ASP A 92 -8.69 -11.87 23.44
N TYR A 93 -8.01 -11.74 22.29
CA TYR A 93 -7.30 -10.53 21.90
C TYR A 93 -8.00 -9.81 20.74
N CYS A 94 -8.11 -8.48 20.85
CA CYS A 94 -8.63 -7.65 19.76
C CYS A 94 -7.61 -7.57 18.61
N VAL A 95 -7.94 -8.16 17.46
CA VAL A 95 -7.15 -8.03 16.22
C VAL A 95 -7.94 -7.24 15.19
N ASN A 96 -7.38 -6.15 14.67
CA ASN A 96 -8.07 -5.30 13.71
C ASN A 96 -7.95 -5.88 12.28
N PHE A 97 -9.02 -6.54 11.83
CA PHE A 97 -9.06 -7.19 10.51
C PHE A 97 -8.68 -6.27 9.35
N THR A 98 -9.22 -5.04 9.32
CA THR A 98 -9.01 -4.11 8.21
C THR A 98 -7.59 -3.54 8.21
N ALA A 99 -7.03 -3.26 9.38
CA ALA A 99 -5.66 -2.73 9.48
C ALA A 99 -4.62 -3.79 9.07
N ASP A 100 -4.79 -5.03 9.52
CA ASP A 100 -3.85 -6.10 9.25
C ASP A 100 -3.88 -6.56 7.80
N ILE A 101 -5.07 -6.66 7.20
CA ILE A 101 -5.14 -7.10 5.82
C ILE A 101 -4.56 -6.06 4.86
N LEU A 102 -4.86 -4.77 5.07
CA LEU A 102 -4.37 -3.68 4.21
C LEU A 102 -2.87 -3.43 4.37
N SER A 103 -2.33 -3.65 5.56
CA SER A 103 -0.89 -3.57 5.79
C SER A 103 -0.15 -4.76 5.16
N ALA A 104 -0.69 -5.98 5.26
CA ALA A 104 -0.07 -7.16 4.65
C ALA A 104 -0.05 -7.11 3.11
N VAL A 105 -1.11 -6.60 2.48
CA VAL A 105 -1.19 -6.47 1.01
C VAL A 105 -0.75 -5.10 0.49
N LEU A 106 -0.09 -4.28 1.31
CA LEU A 106 0.25 -2.87 1.01
C LEU A 106 0.87 -2.67 -0.37
N TYR A 107 1.79 -3.55 -0.77
CA TYR A 107 2.47 -3.48 -2.06
C TYR A 107 1.57 -3.79 -3.26
N LEU A 108 0.59 -4.68 -3.08
CA LEU A 108 -0.35 -5.06 -4.13
C LEU A 108 -1.47 -4.03 -4.30
N LEU A 109 -1.58 -3.05 -3.39
CA LEU A 109 -2.64 -2.05 -3.46
C LEU A 109 -2.56 -1.28 -4.79
N PRO A 110 -3.66 -1.21 -5.56
CA PRO A 110 -3.64 -0.73 -6.94
C PRO A 110 -3.55 0.79 -7.06
N GLY A 111 -3.37 1.49 -5.94
CA GLY A 111 -3.42 2.94 -5.94
C GLY A 111 -2.30 3.58 -6.76
N LEU A 112 -1.08 3.03 -6.74
CA LEU A 112 0.05 3.70 -7.40
C LEU A 112 -0.18 3.74 -8.92
N ASN A 113 -0.58 2.60 -9.49
CA ASN A 113 -0.94 2.50 -10.90
C ASN A 113 -2.16 3.37 -11.24
N PHE A 114 -3.13 3.46 -10.31
CA PHE A 114 -4.29 4.31 -10.49
C PHE A 114 -3.89 5.79 -10.56
N THR A 115 -3.09 6.28 -9.62
CA THR A 115 -2.64 7.68 -9.61
C THR A 115 -1.69 8.00 -10.77
N ILE A 116 -0.81 7.08 -11.17
CA ILE A 116 0.00 7.26 -12.39
C ILE A 116 -0.89 7.32 -13.63
N GLY A 117 -1.94 6.49 -13.70
CA GLY A 117 -2.93 6.55 -14.77
C GLY A 117 -3.61 7.92 -14.86
N PHE A 118 -3.95 8.53 -13.71
CA PHE A 118 -4.48 9.90 -13.65
C PHE A 118 -3.46 10.95 -14.12
N ILE A 119 -2.20 10.82 -13.71
CA ILE A 119 -1.13 11.72 -14.14
C ILE A 119 -0.91 11.62 -15.66
N GLU A 120 -0.92 10.41 -16.23
CA GLU A 120 -0.80 10.18 -17.67
C GLU A 120 -2.00 10.72 -18.45
N LEU A 121 -3.22 10.52 -17.93
CA LEU A 121 -4.46 11.04 -18.52
C LEU A 121 -4.43 12.57 -18.57
N ALA A 122 -4.06 13.22 -17.46
CA ALA A 122 -3.90 14.67 -17.38
C ALA A 122 -2.75 15.20 -18.24
N SER A 123 -1.72 14.39 -18.50
CA SER A 123 -0.60 14.70 -19.41
C SER A 123 -0.95 14.52 -20.90
N ARG A 124 -2.22 14.26 -21.25
CA ARG A 124 -2.70 13.94 -22.60
C ARG A 124 -2.22 12.60 -23.17
N ASN A 125 -1.70 11.70 -22.34
CA ASN A 125 -1.40 10.31 -22.73
C ASN A 125 -2.60 9.40 -22.44
N MET A 126 -3.66 9.58 -23.21
CA MET A 126 -4.99 9.00 -22.92
C MET A 126 -5.01 7.48 -22.95
N ILE A 127 -4.29 6.85 -23.90
CA ILE A 127 -4.31 5.39 -24.07
C ILE A 127 -3.63 4.71 -22.88
N SER A 128 -2.38 5.10 -22.57
CA SER A 128 -1.64 4.55 -21.45
C SER A 128 -2.34 4.81 -20.11
N GLY A 129 -2.84 6.04 -19.91
CA GLY A 129 -3.54 6.43 -18.69
C GLY A 129 -4.80 5.60 -18.46
N THR A 130 -5.66 5.46 -19.48
CA THR A 130 -6.92 4.70 -19.35
C THR A 130 -6.67 3.21 -19.09
N VAL A 131 -5.67 2.60 -19.75
CA VAL A 131 -5.32 1.18 -19.54
C VAL A 131 -4.87 0.93 -18.10
N ARG A 132 -3.99 1.78 -17.54
CA ARG A 132 -3.56 1.67 -16.14
C ARG A 132 -4.70 1.87 -15.16
N LEU A 133 -5.59 2.83 -15.43
CA LEU A 133 -6.77 3.08 -14.58
C LEU A 133 -7.69 1.86 -14.54
N MET A 134 -8.03 1.31 -15.70
CA MET A 134 -8.89 0.13 -15.79
C MET A 134 -8.25 -1.09 -15.13
N HIS A 135 -6.96 -1.31 -15.35
CA HIS A 135 -6.22 -2.38 -14.67
C HIS A 135 -6.28 -2.24 -13.15
N SER A 136 -6.10 -1.02 -12.63
CA SER A 136 -6.13 -0.73 -11.19
C SER A 136 -7.51 -0.94 -10.57
N LEU A 137 -8.58 -0.65 -11.32
CA LEU A 137 -9.95 -0.93 -10.89
C LEU A 137 -10.22 -2.44 -10.82
N VAL A 138 -9.86 -3.17 -11.88
CA VAL A 138 -10.05 -4.64 -11.94
C VAL A 138 -9.28 -5.32 -10.80
N THR A 139 -8.01 -4.95 -10.59
CA THR A 139 -7.19 -5.49 -9.48
C THR A 139 -7.79 -5.16 -8.11
N SER A 140 -8.33 -3.96 -7.89
CA SER A 140 -9.04 -3.64 -6.65
C SER A 140 -10.24 -4.56 -6.40
N PHE A 141 -11.04 -4.84 -7.43
CA PHE A 141 -12.17 -5.77 -7.33
C PHE A 141 -11.71 -7.21 -7.09
N MET A 142 -10.65 -7.65 -7.76
CA MET A 142 -10.06 -8.98 -7.56
C MET A 142 -9.52 -9.16 -6.14
N MET A 143 -8.87 -8.13 -5.58
CA MET A 143 -8.45 -8.13 -4.17
C MET A 143 -9.65 -8.25 -3.25
N GLY A 144 -10.70 -7.44 -3.45
CA GLY A 144 -11.94 -7.51 -2.67
C GLY A 144 -12.60 -8.90 -2.72
N ALA A 145 -12.72 -9.48 -3.92
CA ALA A 145 -13.26 -10.83 -4.10
C ALA A 145 -12.39 -11.89 -3.39
N GLY A 146 -11.06 -11.82 -3.52
CA GLY A 146 -10.16 -12.76 -2.85
C GLY A 146 -10.26 -12.67 -1.32
N ILE A 147 -10.39 -11.46 -0.75
CA ILE A 147 -10.61 -11.27 0.69
C ILE A 147 -11.95 -11.90 1.12
N THR A 148 -13.03 -11.63 0.40
CA THR A 148 -14.35 -12.20 0.69
C THR A 148 -14.31 -13.73 0.66
N ILE A 149 -13.74 -14.31 -0.40
CA ILE A 149 -13.61 -15.76 -0.54
C ILE A 149 -12.77 -16.34 0.61
N GLY A 150 -11.63 -15.76 0.94
CA GLY A 150 -10.77 -16.27 2.02
C GLY A 150 -11.45 -16.21 3.40
N VAL A 151 -12.24 -15.16 3.68
CA VAL A 151 -13.07 -15.12 4.90
C VAL A 151 -14.11 -16.24 4.90
N HIS A 152 -14.80 -16.49 3.78
CA HIS A 152 -15.81 -17.55 3.72
C HIS A 152 -15.22 -18.96 3.80
N ILE A 153 -14.04 -19.21 3.22
CA ILE A 153 -13.37 -20.53 3.29
C ILE A 153 -13.13 -20.92 4.75
N THR A 154 -12.70 -19.98 5.59
CA THR A 154 -12.42 -20.27 7.00
C THR A 154 -13.65 -20.65 7.82
N LYS A 155 -14.86 -20.23 7.40
CA LYS A 155 -16.13 -20.65 8.04
C LYS A 155 -16.38 -22.15 7.91
N PHE A 156 -15.88 -22.79 6.86
CA PHE A 156 -16.04 -24.22 6.63
C PHE A 156 -15.02 -25.08 7.40
N ILE A 157 -13.92 -24.50 7.88
CA ILE A 157 -12.77 -25.24 8.45
C ILE A 157 -12.94 -25.51 9.97
N THR A 158 -14.11 -25.27 10.55
CA THR A 158 -14.43 -25.63 11.97
C THR A 158 -13.60 -24.86 13.01
N VAL A 159 -13.24 -23.61 12.71
CA VAL A 159 -12.87 -22.67 13.76
C VAL A 159 -14.18 -22.01 14.20
N PRO A 160 -14.56 -22.01 15.50
CA PRO A 160 -15.72 -21.26 15.96
C PRO A 160 -15.41 -19.78 15.73
N ILE A 161 -15.80 -19.29 14.56
CA ILE A 161 -15.77 -17.88 14.28
C ILE A 161 -16.79 -17.28 15.22
N VAL A 162 -16.30 -16.41 16.10
CA VAL A 162 -17.11 -15.36 16.70
C VAL A 162 -17.60 -14.54 15.52
N LEU A 163 -18.72 -14.97 14.93
CA LEU A 163 -19.59 -14.08 14.21
C LEU A 163 -20.05 -13.08 15.26
N ASP A 164 -20.08 -11.80 14.88
CA ASP A 164 -20.69 -10.69 15.61
C ASP A 164 -22.19 -10.98 15.91
N THR A 165 -22.45 -11.96 16.77
CA THR A 165 -23.75 -12.27 17.33
C THR A 165 -23.66 -11.99 18.81
N SER A 166 -23.89 -10.71 19.14
CA SER A 166 -24.73 -10.36 20.29
C SER A 166 -24.23 -10.82 21.65
N ALA A 167 -22.93 -10.84 21.88
CA ALA A 167 -22.36 -10.84 23.21
C ALA A 167 -21.24 -9.81 23.23
N THR A 168 -21.29 -8.89 24.19
CA THR A 168 -20.21 -7.98 24.54
C THR A 168 -18.96 -8.79 24.92
N GLN A 169 -18.22 -9.27 23.93
CA GLN A 169 -16.94 -9.92 24.13
C GLN A 169 -15.93 -8.79 24.42
N THR A 170 -15.58 -8.67 25.69
CA THR A 170 -14.54 -7.75 26.15
C THR A 170 -13.19 -8.36 25.82
N CYS A 171 -12.80 -8.27 24.55
CA CYS A 171 -11.48 -8.69 24.12
C CYS A 171 -10.41 -7.72 24.69
N GLN A 172 -9.26 -8.27 25.08
CA GLN A 172 -8.16 -7.49 25.63
C GLN A 172 -7.53 -6.63 24.52
N THR A 173 -7.59 -5.32 24.68
CA THR A 173 -6.91 -4.38 23.80
C THR A 173 -5.45 -4.24 24.23
N VAL A 174 -4.54 -4.65 23.35
CA VAL A 174 -3.12 -4.37 23.54
C VAL A 174 -2.89 -2.89 23.25
N ALA A 175 -2.01 -2.25 24.02
CA ALA A 175 -1.68 -0.84 23.83
C ALA A 175 -1.21 -0.56 22.39
N SER A 176 -1.51 0.64 21.88
CA SER A 176 -0.96 1.11 20.62
C SER A 176 0.50 1.55 20.78
N PRO A 177 1.32 1.47 19.72
CA PRO A 177 2.68 2.00 19.76
C PRO A 177 2.69 3.50 20.06
N ASN A 178 3.55 3.93 20.98
CA ASN A 178 3.72 5.35 21.31
C ASN A 178 4.32 6.10 20.11
N GLN A 179 4.06 7.41 19.98
CA GLN A 179 4.48 8.24 18.84
C GLN A 179 6.00 8.21 18.59
N TYR A 180 6.81 7.98 19.62
CA TYR A 180 8.27 7.81 19.49
C TYR A 180 8.67 6.57 18.67
N TRP A 181 7.88 5.49 18.71
CA TRP A 181 8.15 4.29 17.92
C TRP A 181 7.98 4.53 16.42
N TYR A 182 7.17 5.51 16.03
CA TYR A 182 7.01 5.87 14.61
C TYR A 182 8.30 6.44 14.02
N ILE A 183 9.16 7.08 14.82
CA ILE A 183 10.47 7.58 14.36
C ILE A 183 11.37 6.41 13.90
N LEU A 184 11.27 5.25 14.55
CA LEU A 184 12.03 4.05 14.19
C LEU A 184 11.34 3.23 13.09
N MET A 185 10.02 3.05 13.19
CA MET A 185 9.26 2.22 12.24
C MET A 185 9.14 2.88 10.86
N PHE A 186 9.12 4.21 10.78
CA PHE A 186 8.91 4.91 9.51
C PHE A 186 10.07 4.74 8.50
N PRO A 187 11.35 4.95 8.89
CA PRO A 187 12.48 4.64 7.99
C PRO A 187 12.49 3.17 7.57
N LEU A 188 12.10 2.29 8.48
CA LEU A 188 12.04 0.86 8.23
C LEU A 188 10.97 0.51 7.18
N LEU A 189 9.78 1.13 7.26
CA LEU A 189 8.73 1.07 6.24
C LEU A 189 9.23 1.59 4.88
N GLY A 190 9.91 2.73 4.86
CA GLY A 190 10.45 3.29 3.62
C GLY A 190 11.49 2.38 2.96
N ILE A 191 12.38 1.78 3.76
CA ILE A 191 13.40 0.83 3.27
C ILE A 191 12.74 -0.44 2.73
N SER A 192 11.74 -1.01 3.43
CA SER A 192 11.06 -2.22 2.96
C SER A 192 10.34 -1.95 1.64
N LEU A 193 9.62 -0.84 1.51
CA LEU A 193 8.98 -0.45 0.24
C LEU A 193 10.00 -0.31 -0.89
N ASN A 194 11.14 0.34 -0.65
CA ASN A 194 12.20 0.48 -1.66
C ASN A 194 12.77 -0.88 -2.11
N MET A 195 12.90 -1.84 -1.19
CA MET A 195 13.33 -3.20 -1.53
C MET A 195 12.29 -3.91 -2.41
N MET A 196 11.00 -3.77 -2.13
CA MET A 196 9.90 -4.35 -2.92
C MET A 196 9.86 -3.78 -4.35
N PHE A 197 10.21 -2.51 -4.53
CA PHE A 197 10.34 -1.89 -5.86
C PHE A 197 11.69 -2.17 -6.56
N PHE A 198 12.52 -3.08 -6.02
CA PHE A 198 13.84 -3.42 -6.56
C PHE A 198 14.77 -2.21 -6.76
N ALA A 199 14.59 -1.15 -5.95
CA ALA A 199 15.38 0.06 -6.07
C ALA A 199 16.85 -0.19 -5.69
N ASN A 200 17.76 0.60 -6.26
CA ASN A 200 19.16 0.51 -5.89
C ASN A 200 19.37 1.13 -4.50
N ALA A 201 20.19 0.52 -3.65
CA ALA A 201 20.46 1.02 -2.29
C ALA A 201 20.91 2.49 -2.24
N SER A 202 21.61 2.98 -3.28
CA SER A 202 22.00 4.39 -3.41
C SER A 202 20.84 5.39 -3.54
N GLN A 203 19.64 4.91 -3.87
CA GLN A 203 18.41 5.71 -4.02
C GLN A 203 17.56 5.71 -2.75
N PHE A 204 17.85 4.82 -1.79
CA PHE A 204 17.04 4.67 -0.58
C PHE A 204 16.97 5.95 0.24
N PRO A 205 18.07 6.70 0.48
CA PRO A 205 18.00 7.88 1.35
C PRO A 205 17.03 8.94 0.84
N ILE A 206 17.02 9.21 -0.48
CA ILE A 206 16.12 10.22 -1.05
C ILE A 206 14.67 9.73 -1.07
N MET A 207 14.44 8.45 -1.35
CA MET A 207 13.09 7.87 -1.37
C MET A 207 12.46 7.86 0.03
N VAL A 208 13.23 7.44 1.05
CA VAL A 208 12.78 7.47 2.46
C VAL A 208 12.49 8.91 2.89
N PHE A 209 13.35 9.86 2.49
CA PHE A 209 13.16 11.27 2.80
C PHE A 209 11.87 11.84 2.17
N THR A 210 11.61 11.56 0.90
CA THR A 210 10.38 12.06 0.25
C THR A 210 9.12 11.42 0.85
N THR A 211 9.13 10.15 1.23
CA THR A 211 8.02 9.55 1.99
C THR A 211 7.83 10.20 3.36
N ALA A 212 8.92 10.52 4.06
CA ALA A 212 8.83 11.13 5.38
C ALA A 212 8.18 12.52 5.30
N ILE A 213 8.56 13.31 4.29
CA ILE A 213 7.96 14.62 4.04
C ILE A 213 6.48 14.50 3.72
N SER A 214 6.12 13.53 2.87
CA SER A 214 4.73 13.34 2.46
C SER A 214 3.85 12.99 3.66
N TYR A 215 4.29 12.05 4.51
CA TYR A 215 3.63 11.69 5.76
C TYR A 215 3.55 12.85 6.76
N VAL A 216 4.67 13.55 7.01
CA VAL A 216 4.72 14.66 7.98
C VAL A 216 3.79 15.80 7.57
N ILE A 217 3.76 16.16 6.29
CA ILE A 217 2.85 17.21 5.80
C ILE A 217 1.39 16.80 6.02
N THR A 218 1.04 15.55 5.72
CA THR A 218 -0.32 15.04 5.96
C THR A 218 -0.67 15.07 7.46
N VAL A 219 0.25 14.67 8.35
CA VAL A 219 0.04 14.69 9.82
C VAL A 219 -0.06 16.12 10.36
N ILE A 220 0.72 17.06 9.84
CA ILE A 220 0.60 18.47 10.21
C ILE A 220 -0.73 19.02 9.73
N GLY A 221 -1.15 18.68 8.51
CA GLY A 221 -2.43 19.10 7.95
C GLY A 221 -3.62 18.65 8.80
N THR A 222 -3.61 17.40 9.27
CA THR A 222 -4.64 16.89 10.18
C THR A 222 -4.62 17.58 11.55
N LYS A 223 -3.43 17.85 12.11
CA LYS A 223 -3.31 18.62 13.38
C LYS A 223 -3.79 20.06 13.27
N LEU A 224 -3.67 20.67 12.09
CA LEU A 224 -4.16 22.02 11.80
C LEU A 224 -5.63 22.06 11.38
N ASN A 225 -6.34 20.91 11.41
CA ASN A 225 -7.72 20.76 10.93
C ASN A 225 -7.94 21.27 9.50
N LEU A 226 -6.92 21.14 8.65
CA LEU A 226 -7.07 21.45 7.23
C LEU A 226 -7.93 20.39 6.55
N PRO A 227 -8.73 20.76 5.54
CA PRO A 227 -9.38 19.80 4.66
C PRO A 227 -8.35 18.80 4.10
N ASN A 228 -8.74 17.53 4.01
CA ASN A 228 -7.85 16.45 3.58
C ASN A 228 -7.32 16.70 2.15
N GLU A 229 -8.15 17.29 1.30
CA GLU A 229 -7.85 17.67 -0.07
C GLU A 229 -6.63 18.60 -0.12
N ILE A 230 -6.63 19.65 0.71
CA ILE A 230 -5.54 20.63 0.77
C ILE A 230 -4.25 19.98 1.26
N SER A 231 -4.35 19.13 2.29
CA SER A 231 -3.20 18.43 2.86
C SER A 231 -2.51 17.52 1.83
N ILE A 232 -3.30 16.80 1.02
CA ILE A 232 -2.80 15.93 -0.06
C ILE A 232 -2.12 16.75 -1.17
N ILE A 233 -2.72 17.87 -1.59
CA ILE A 233 -2.14 18.74 -2.63
C ILE A 233 -0.78 19.28 -2.16
N ILE A 234 -0.69 19.79 -0.93
CA ILE A 234 0.56 20.35 -0.38
C ILE A 234 1.63 19.26 -0.25
N ALA A 235 1.25 18.07 0.23
CA ALA A 235 2.17 16.95 0.36
C ALA A 235 2.71 16.49 -1.01
N ALA A 236 1.84 16.33 -2.01
CA ALA A 236 2.23 15.96 -3.37
C ALA A 236 3.11 17.03 -4.04
N LEU A 237 2.79 18.31 -3.83
CA LEU A 237 3.60 19.43 -4.32
C LEU A 237 5.00 19.44 -3.70
N ALA A 238 5.11 19.26 -2.39
CA ALA A 238 6.40 19.23 -1.70
C ALA A 238 7.27 18.04 -2.18
N VAL A 239 6.67 16.85 -2.31
CA VAL A 239 7.35 15.67 -2.87
C VAL A 239 7.86 15.95 -4.28
N GLY A 240 7.04 16.58 -5.13
CA GLY A 240 7.40 16.92 -6.50
C GLY A 240 8.55 17.94 -6.58
N ILE A 241 8.51 19.02 -5.77
CA ILE A 241 9.58 20.03 -5.73
C ILE A 241 10.92 19.40 -5.34
N ILE A 242 10.92 18.61 -4.27
CA ILE A 242 12.15 17.98 -3.75
C ILE A 242 12.69 16.96 -4.76
N SER A 243 11.80 16.26 -5.45
CA SER A 243 12.16 15.31 -6.50
C SER A 243 12.79 15.99 -7.72
N ASN A 244 12.25 17.12 -8.16
CA ASN A 244 12.79 17.88 -9.29
C ASN A 244 14.12 18.56 -8.94
N ILE A 245 14.27 19.05 -7.70
CA ILE A 245 15.56 19.57 -7.20
C ILE A 245 16.61 18.44 -7.19
N TYR A 246 16.26 17.25 -6.67
CA TYR A 246 17.14 16.09 -6.68
C TYR A 246 17.55 15.69 -8.10
N ALA A 247 16.61 15.73 -9.06
CA ALA A 247 16.87 15.41 -10.46
C ALA A 247 17.92 16.35 -11.07
N LYS A 248 17.80 17.66 -10.84
CA LYS A 248 18.79 18.66 -11.28
C LYS A 248 20.17 18.46 -10.66
N LEU A 249 20.22 18.27 -9.34
CA LEU A 249 21.50 18.17 -8.62
C LEU A 249 22.26 16.88 -8.94
N ARG A 250 21.54 15.76 -9.11
CA ARG A 250 22.15 14.43 -9.27
C ARG A 250 22.12 13.91 -10.70
N LYS A 251 21.54 14.65 -11.65
CA LYS A 251 21.35 14.25 -13.06
C LYS A 251 20.70 12.87 -13.18
N LYS A 252 19.68 12.62 -12.35
CA LYS A 252 18.88 11.38 -12.29
C LYS A 252 17.41 11.72 -12.52
N LEU A 253 16.58 10.73 -12.86
CA LEU A 253 15.16 10.96 -13.12
C LEU A 253 14.39 11.36 -11.85
N ALA A 254 13.58 12.42 -11.93
CA ALA A 254 12.70 12.89 -10.85
C ALA A 254 11.64 11.85 -10.44
N ILE A 255 11.22 11.00 -11.37
CA ILE A 255 10.18 10.00 -11.12
C ILE A 255 10.55 9.00 -10.00
N ILE A 256 11.85 8.79 -9.79
CA ILE A 256 12.38 7.84 -8.81
C ILE A 256 11.93 8.21 -7.37
N PRO A 257 12.23 9.40 -6.84
CA PRO A 257 11.74 9.83 -5.53
C PRO A 257 10.24 10.19 -5.50
N ILE A 258 9.62 10.55 -6.65
CA ILE A 258 8.17 10.83 -6.73
C ILE A 258 7.36 9.56 -6.42
N ILE A 259 7.69 8.43 -7.05
CA ILE A 259 6.91 7.18 -6.91
C ILE A 259 6.75 6.79 -5.44
N ILE A 260 7.85 6.73 -4.70
CA ILE A 260 7.83 6.30 -3.30
C ILE A 260 7.21 7.38 -2.42
N GLY A 261 7.54 8.66 -2.63
CA GLY A 261 6.97 9.78 -1.86
C GLY A 261 5.44 9.88 -1.98
N VAL A 262 4.91 9.64 -3.19
CA VAL A 262 3.48 9.66 -3.48
C VAL A 262 2.77 8.37 -3.03
N LEU A 263 3.48 7.24 -2.92
CA LEU A 263 2.91 5.93 -2.55
C LEU A 263 2.03 5.96 -1.29
N LEU A 264 2.38 6.77 -0.28
CA LEU A 264 1.60 6.86 0.97
C LEU A 264 0.35 7.75 0.86
N LEU A 265 0.29 8.64 -0.13
CA LEU A 265 -0.86 9.54 -0.36
C LEU A 265 -1.94 8.87 -1.20
N VAL A 266 -1.47 7.94 -2.03
CA VAL A 266 -2.22 7.24 -3.04
C VAL A 266 -3.40 6.47 -2.44
N PRO A 267 -4.58 6.47 -3.09
CA PRO A 267 -5.79 5.89 -2.52
C PRO A 267 -5.91 4.37 -2.75
N GLY A 268 -4.81 3.64 -2.65
CA GLY A 268 -4.79 2.19 -2.89
C GLY A 268 -5.62 1.41 -1.87
N SER A 269 -5.50 1.78 -0.59
CA SER A 269 -6.26 1.14 0.50
C SER A 269 -7.74 1.52 0.46
N VAL A 270 -8.07 2.71 -0.05
CA VAL A 270 -9.45 3.20 -0.18
C VAL A 270 -10.22 2.36 -1.20
N GLY A 271 -9.61 2.02 -2.35
CA GLY A 271 -10.21 1.14 -3.35
C GLY A 271 -10.56 -0.24 -2.77
N VAL A 272 -9.62 -0.85 -2.04
CA VAL A 272 -9.85 -2.15 -1.39
C VAL A 272 -10.93 -2.04 -0.31
N LYS A 273 -10.90 -1.02 0.56
CA LYS A 273 -11.99 -0.78 1.54
C LYS A 273 -13.36 -0.63 0.87
N GLY A 274 -13.43 0.07 -0.27
CA GLY A 274 -14.66 0.19 -1.05
C GLY A 274 -15.19 -1.16 -1.55
N SER A 275 -14.29 -2.00 -2.07
CA SER A 275 -14.65 -3.36 -2.51
C SER A 275 -15.09 -4.26 -1.35
N LEU A 276 -14.49 -4.12 -0.17
CA LEU A 276 -14.86 -4.87 1.04
C LEU A 276 -16.24 -4.45 1.55
N ALA A 277 -16.49 -3.15 1.65
CA ALA A 277 -17.78 -2.63 2.11
C ALA A 277 -18.94 -3.05 1.19
N PHE A 278 -18.68 -3.14 -0.12
CA PHE A 278 -19.64 -3.62 -1.11
C PHE A 278 -19.88 -5.13 -1.00
N LEU A 279 -18.82 -5.94 -0.88
CA LEU A 279 -18.91 -7.40 -0.96
C LEU A 279 -19.22 -8.10 0.37
N ILE A 280 -18.75 -7.57 1.50
CA ILE A 280 -18.87 -8.20 2.82
C ILE A 280 -19.98 -7.54 3.63
N ASP A 281 -19.89 -6.21 3.81
CA ASP A 281 -20.80 -5.48 4.69
C ASP A 281 -22.16 -5.17 4.04
N GLN A 282 -22.29 -5.42 2.72
CA GLN A 282 -23.46 -5.09 1.90
C GLN A 282 -23.87 -3.60 1.98
N ASN A 283 -22.93 -2.72 2.36
CA ASN A 283 -23.16 -1.29 2.54
C ASN A 283 -22.82 -0.53 1.25
N PHE A 284 -23.76 -0.53 0.30
CA PHE A 284 -23.58 0.08 -1.03
C PHE A 284 -23.14 1.54 -0.96
N GLU A 285 -23.75 2.34 -0.08
CA GLU A 285 -23.46 3.77 0.08
C GLU A 285 -21.98 4.02 0.42
N THR A 286 -21.48 3.31 1.43
CA THR A 286 -20.07 3.44 1.87
C THR A 286 -19.10 2.95 0.79
N GLY A 287 -19.43 1.87 0.07
CA GLY A 287 -18.61 1.36 -1.03
C GLY A 287 -18.47 2.36 -2.19
N VAL A 288 -19.57 3.02 -2.56
CA VAL A 288 -19.56 4.08 -3.58
C VAL A 288 -18.78 5.30 -3.09
N GLN A 289 -18.96 5.72 -1.83
CA GLN A 289 -18.25 6.86 -1.26
C GLN A 289 -16.73 6.65 -1.25
N PHE A 290 -16.25 5.45 -0.92
CA PHE A 290 -14.83 5.11 -0.99
C PHE A 290 -14.32 5.16 -2.44
N THR A 291 -15.10 4.64 -3.39
CA THR A 291 -14.74 4.69 -4.81
C THR A 291 -14.59 6.14 -5.28
N ILE A 292 -15.56 7.02 -4.99
CA ILE A 292 -15.49 8.44 -5.34
C ILE A 292 -14.26 9.10 -4.70
N SER A 293 -13.97 8.78 -3.44
CA SER A 293 -12.79 9.29 -2.72
C SER A 293 -11.47 8.87 -3.38
N MET A 294 -11.41 7.67 -3.97
CA MET A 294 -10.24 7.20 -4.70
C MET A 294 -9.96 8.04 -5.95
N PHE A 295 -11.02 8.40 -6.69
CA PHE A 295 -10.92 9.30 -7.85
C PHE A 295 -10.47 10.71 -7.43
N THR A 296 -11.08 11.29 -6.40
CA THR A 296 -10.77 12.66 -5.97
C THR A 296 -9.35 12.77 -5.40
N VAL A 297 -8.92 11.84 -4.55
CA VAL A 297 -7.54 11.82 -4.00
C VAL A 297 -6.51 11.76 -5.13
N SER A 298 -6.74 10.94 -6.16
CA SER A 298 -5.81 10.84 -7.29
C SER A 298 -5.75 12.13 -8.11
N MET A 299 -6.88 12.82 -8.25
CA MET A 299 -6.94 14.13 -8.88
C MET A 299 -6.14 15.18 -8.09
N TRP A 300 -6.27 15.19 -6.77
CA TRP A 300 -5.51 16.09 -5.88
C TRP A 300 -4.01 15.86 -5.94
N ILE A 301 -3.57 14.60 -5.91
CA ILE A 301 -2.15 14.25 -6.07
C ILE A 301 -1.64 14.74 -7.43
N THR A 302 -2.42 14.49 -8.49
CA THR A 302 -2.07 14.90 -9.85
C THR A 302 -1.85 16.40 -9.93
N ILE A 303 -2.77 17.20 -9.38
CA ILE A 303 -2.65 18.67 -9.32
C ILE A 303 -1.37 19.10 -8.59
N GLY A 304 -1.08 18.51 -7.42
CA GLY A 304 0.13 18.83 -6.65
C GLY A 304 1.42 18.52 -7.42
N VAL A 305 1.49 17.36 -8.08
CA VAL A 305 2.65 16.96 -8.88
C VAL A 305 2.82 17.87 -10.11
N PHE A 306 1.76 18.21 -10.83
CA PHE A 306 1.86 19.14 -11.96
C PHE A 306 2.30 20.54 -11.55
N LEU A 307 1.77 21.05 -10.43
CA LEU A 307 2.16 22.36 -9.91
C LEU A 307 3.65 22.39 -9.52
N SER A 308 4.19 21.28 -9.01
CA SER A 308 5.61 21.16 -8.71
C SER A 308 6.52 21.29 -9.95
N ASN A 309 6.08 20.77 -11.10
CA ASN A 309 6.82 20.85 -12.37
C ASN A 309 6.86 22.27 -12.94
N LEU A 310 5.86 23.10 -12.61
CA LEU A 310 5.86 24.52 -12.97
C LEU A 310 6.84 25.32 -12.10
N ILE A 311 6.92 25.01 -10.81
CA ILE A 311 7.81 25.71 -9.86
C ILE A 311 9.26 25.33 -10.10
N VAL A 312 9.55 24.03 -10.16
CA VAL A 312 10.88 23.50 -10.43
C VAL A 312 10.79 22.63 -11.67
N PHE A 313 11.21 23.19 -12.81
CA PHE A 313 11.29 22.43 -14.05
C PHE A 313 12.14 21.17 -13.86
N PRO A 314 11.70 19.98 -14.29
CA PRO A 314 12.43 18.73 -14.10
C PRO A 314 13.74 18.64 -14.90
#